data_AF-A0A1G2Q0D1-F1
#
_entry.id   AF-A0A1G2Q0D1-F1
#
_cell.length_a   1.000
_cell.length_b   1.000
_cell.length_c   1.000
_cell.angle_alpha   90.00
_cell.angle_beta   90.00
_cell.angle_gamma   90.00
#
_symmetry.space_group_name_H-M   'P 1'
#
loop_
_entity.id
_entity.type
_entity.pdbx_description
1 polymer ?
#
loop_
_entity_poly.entity_id
_entity_poly.type
_entity_poly.pdbx_seq_one_letter_code
_entity_poly.pdbx_strand_id
1 'polypeptide(L)'
;MVLAGTSEVNQDFKERIAWWYFKLSNVKLKIWQDPWLDFMLCWMIFDAYLTEISQSGLDCDKLNYFYQNKSDFKDRILAKWNSLSGYAIKLKELSPIQDMRPNSGRMVYLNDENSLEQTFDFVYQIRCNLFHGAKDIKNARDADLVSRGAKFLRFCIDRWMYR
;
A
#
# COMPACT_ATOMS: atom_id res chain seq x y z
N MET A 1 27.48 11.51 13.65
CA MET A 1 26.59 11.40 14.82
C MET A 1 25.29 10.80 14.33
N VAL A 2 25.13 9.49 14.39
CA VAL A 2 23.91 8.79 13.96
C VAL A 2 22.93 8.93 15.12
N LEU A 3 21.98 9.86 15.00
CA LEU A 3 20.84 9.87 15.90
C LEU A 3 20.07 8.59 15.61
N ALA A 4 20.09 7.66 16.57
CA ALA A 4 19.15 6.56 16.64
C ALA A 4 17.76 7.18 16.85
N GLY A 5 17.15 7.61 15.75
CA GLY A 5 15.80 8.13 15.71
C GLY A 5 14.85 7.02 16.11
N THR A 6 14.12 7.23 17.20
CA THR A 6 12.97 6.41 17.58
C THR A 6 12.07 6.21 16.37
N SER A 7 11.68 4.96 16.10
CA SER A 7 10.83 4.50 14.99
C SER A 7 9.39 5.04 15.01
N GLU A 8 9.14 6.13 15.73
CA GLU A 8 7.86 6.77 15.86
C GLU A 8 7.83 8.03 15.00
N VAL A 9 6.92 8.06 14.03
CA VAL A 9 6.67 9.24 13.21
C VAL A 9 6.23 10.43 14.08
N ASN A 10 6.63 11.64 13.66
CA ASN A 10 6.30 12.89 14.35
C ASN A 10 4.79 13.03 14.58
N GLN A 11 4.38 13.57 15.72
CA GLN A 11 2.98 13.83 16.06
C GLN A 11 2.26 14.71 15.02
N ASP A 12 2.91 15.76 14.53
CA ASP A 12 2.36 16.64 13.48
C ASP A 12 2.09 15.86 12.19
N PHE A 13 2.95 14.88 11.89
CA PHE A 13 2.76 14.00 10.75
C PHE A 13 1.56 13.07 10.99
N LYS A 14 1.44 12.46 12.17
CA LYS A 14 0.28 11.61 12.53
C LYS A 14 -1.03 12.37 12.40
N GLU A 15 -1.08 13.64 12.80
CA GLU A 15 -2.26 14.49 12.64
C GLU A 15 -2.61 14.73 11.17
N ARG A 16 -1.62 15.06 10.32
CA ARG A 16 -1.85 15.21 8.88
C ARG A 16 -2.38 13.92 8.25
N ILE A 17 -1.85 12.77 8.64
CA ILE A 17 -2.35 11.48 8.15
C ILE A 17 -3.76 11.18 8.68
N ALA A 18 -4.07 11.52 9.93
CA ALA A 18 -5.42 11.39 10.47
C ALA A 18 -6.44 12.17 9.64
N TRP A 19 -6.11 13.38 9.17
CA TRP A 19 -6.97 14.13 8.25
C TRP A 19 -7.24 13.39 6.93
N TRP A 20 -6.22 12.80 6.32
CA TRP A 20 -6.40 11.99 5.11
C TRP A 20 -7.23 10.73 5.37
N TYR A 21 -7.00 10.09 6.51
CA TYR A 21 -7.77 8.94 6.95
C TYR A 21 -9.26 9.29 7.18
N PHE A 22 -9.55 10.43 7.81
CA PHE A 22 -10.92 10.90 7.97
C PHE A 22 -11.61 11.16 6.64
N LYS A 23 -10.89 11.67 5.63
CA LYS A 23 -11.42 11.79 4.27
C LYS A 23 -11.71 10.41 3.67
N LEU A 24 -10.76 9.48 3.75
CA LEU A 24 -10.89 8.10 3.27
C LEU A 24 -12.12 7.38 3.85
N SER A 25 -12.43 7.66 5.12
CA SER A 25 -13.53 7.05 5.89
C SER A 25 -14.82 7.89 5.89
N ASN A 26 -14.85 9.03 5.19
CA ASN A 26 -16.00 9.93 5.21
C ASN A 26 -17.18 9.36 4.41
N VAL A 27 -18.25 9.00 5.11
CA VAL A 27 -19.45 8.38 4.52
C VAL A 27 -20.20 9.24 3.49
N LYS A 28 -19.99 10.55 3.48
CA LYS A 28 -20.61 11.44 2.49
C LYS A 28 -19.83 11.44 1.17
N LEU A 29 -18.52 11.20 1.22
CA LEU A 29 -17.65 11.21 0.04
C LEU A 29 -17.76 9.92 -0.79
N LYS A 30 -18.26 8.82 -0.21
CA LYS A 30 -18.48 7.54 -0.91
C LYS A 30 -17.23 7.00 -1.64
N ILE A 31 -16.04 7.33 -1.16
CA ILE A 31 -14.75 6.94 -1.78
C ILE A 31 -14.66 5.43 -2.00
N TRP A 32 -15.14 4.62 -1.05
CA TRP A 32 -15.13 3.15 -1.14
C TRP A 32 -15.99 2.57 -2.28
N GLN A 33 -16.84 3.38 -2.92
CA GLN A 33 -17.62 2.97 -4.10
C GLN A 33 -16.82 3.08 -5.39
N ASP A 34 -15.72 3.84 -5.40
CA ASP A 34 -14.80 3.95 -6.52
C ASP A 34 -13.46 3.28 -6.14
N PRO A 35 -13.21 2.04 -6.61
CA PRO A 35 -11.99 1.31 -6.31
C PRO A 35 -10.70 2.05 -6.68
N TRP A 36 -10.75 2.90 -7.71
CA TRP A 36 -9.58 3.62 -8.23
C TRP A 36 -9.23 4.76 -7.30
N LEU A 37 -10.22 5.56 -6.93
CA LEU A 37 -10.06 6.63 -5.96
C LEU A 37 -9.67 6.08 -4.58
N ASP A 38 -10.28 4.97 -4.17
CA ASP A 38 -9.97 4.30 -2.91
C ASP A 38 -8.52 3.81 -2.88
N PHE A 39 -8.08 3.14 -3.96
CA PHE A 39 -6.69 2.69 -4.10
C PHE A 39 -5.71 3.86 -4.06
N MET A 40 -5.96 4.92 -4.83
CA MET A 40 -5.09 6.09 -4.90
C MET A 40 -4.95 6.77 -3.54
N LEU A 41 -6.05 6.99 -2.82
CA LEU A 41 -5.99 7.63 -1.50
C LEU A 41 -5.30 6.75 -0.46
N CYS A 42 -5.54 5.43 -0.48
CA CYS A 42 -4.81 4.49 0.37
C CYS A 42 -3.31 4.51 0.06
N TRP A 43 -2.94 4.48 -1.23
CA TRP A 43 -1.54 4.57 -1.65
C TRP A 43 -0.90 5.89 -1.22
N MET A 44 -1.59 7.02 -1.36
CA MET A 44 -1.08 8.33 -0.93
C MET A 44 -0.80 8.37 0.58
N ILE A 45 -1.69 7.81 1.41
CA ILE A 45 -1.48 7.71 2.85
C ILE A 45 -0.25 6.85 3.15
N PHE A 46 -0.14 5.69 2.50
CA PHE A 46 0.98 4.78 2.68
C PHE A 46 2.31 5.38 2.20
N ASP A 47 2.34 6.00 1.02
CA ASP A 47 3.54 6.63 0.47
C ASP A 47 4.00 7.84 1.29
N ALA A 48 3.06 8.64 1.81
CA ALA A 48 3.39 9.72 2.74
C ALA A 48 4.05 9.18 4.01
N TYR A 49 3.56 8.05 4.54
CA TYR A 49 4.18 7.37 5.67
C TYR A 49 5.58 6.85 5.33
N LEU A 50 5.73 6.16 4.19
CA LEU A 50 7.04 5.67 3.75
C LEU A 50 8.05 6.81 3.59
N THR A 51 7.62 7.92 2.99
CA THR A 51 8.44 9.13 2.83
C THR A 51 8.88 9.69 4.18
N GLU A 52 7.99 9.74 5.17
CA GLU A 52 8.31 10.22 6.52
C GLU A 52 9.33 9.32 7.23
N ILE A 53 9.17 7.99 7.16
CA ILE A 53 10.10 7.11 7.87
C ILE A 53 11.46 6.97 7.16
N SER A 54 11.48 7.05 5.83
CA SER A 54 12.71 6.82 5.05
C SER A 54 13.44 8.10 4.67
N GLN A 55 12.73 9.25 4.70
CA GLN A 55 13.22 10.54 4.21
C GLN A 55 13.74 10.49 2.75
N SER A 56 13.21 9.56 1.93
CA SER A 56 13.61 9.38 0.53
C SER A 56 12.52 9.79 -0.43
N GLY A 57 12.91 10.33 -1.58
CA GLY A 57 12.02 10.59 -2.71
C GLY A 57 11.86 9.40 -3.67
N LEU A 58 12.69 8.36 -3.55
CA LEU A 58 12.66 7.19 -4.44
C LEU A 58 11.86 6.05 -3.82
N ASP A 59 10.93 5.50 -4.60
CA ASP A 59 10.05 4.41 -4.17
C ASP A 59 10.79 3.15 -3.71
N CYS A 60 11.87 2.77 -4.42
CA CYS A 60 12.66 1.60 -4.07
C CYS A 60 13.33 1.74 -2.70
N ASP A 61 13.83 2.93 -2.39
CA ASP A 61 14.50 3.22 -1.12
C ASP A 61 13.48 3.25 0.02
N LYS A 62 12.32 3.88 -0.23
CA LYS A 62 11.17 3.91 0.69
C LYS A 62 10.74 2.50 1.11
N LEU A 63 10.49 1.62 0.14
CA LEU A 63 10.07 0.24 0.41
C LEU A 63 11.18 -0.58 1.07
N ASN A 64 12.42 -0.48 0.57
CA ASN A 64 13.54 -1.18 1.18
C ASN A 64 13.77 -0.75 2.64
N TYR A 65 13.65 0.54 2.94
CA TYR A 65 13.71 1.04 4.31
C TYR A 65 12.59 0.43 5.17
N PHE A 66 11.35 0.42 4.68
CA PHE A 66 10.21 -0.15 5.39
C PHE A 66 10.38 -1.65 5.68
N TYR A 67 10.97 -2.41 4.77
CA TYR A 67 11.24 -3.84 4.99
C TYR A 67 12.35 -4.06 6.04
N GLN A 68 13.43 -3.28 5.97
CA GLN A 68 14.62 -3.47 6.80
C GLN A 68 14.51 -2.89 8.22
N ASN A 69 13.67 -1.88 8.43
CA ASN A 69 13.59 -1.15 9.70
C ASN A 69 12.28 -1.43 10.43
N LYS A 70 12.30 -1.37 11.77
CA LYS A 70 11.06 -1.45 12.56
C LYS A 70 10.23 -0.20 12.32
N SER A 71 8.91 -0.36 12.30
CA SER A 71 7.99 0.75 12.15
C SER A 71 6.65 0.41 12.80
N ASP A 72 5.99 1.41 13.37
CA ASP A 72 4.71 1.26 14.06
C ASP A 72 3.59 0.71 13.14
N PHE A 73 3.58 1.14 11.88
CA PHE A 73 2.70 0.59 10.85
C PHE A 73 2.96 -0.91 10.66
N LYS A 74 4.23 -1.30 10.46
CA LYS A 74 4.62 -2.70 10.23
C LYS A 74 4.28 -3.59 11.42
N ASP A 75 4.58 -3.13 12.63
CA ASP A 75 4.32 -3.90 13.85
C ASP A 75 2.81 -4.15 14.04
N ARG A 76 1.96 -3.15 13.75
CA ARG A 76 0.49 -3.28 13.87
C ARG A 76 -0.11 -4.20 12.82
N ILE A 77 0.35 -4.15 11.57
CA ILE A 77 -0.14 -5.06 10.53
C ILE A 77 0.32 -6.50 10.80
N LEU A 78 1.57 -6.70 11.22
CA LEU A 78 2.10 -8.03 11.51
C LEU A 78 1.38 -8.69 12.70
N ALA A 79 1.05 -7.92 13.74
CA ALA A 79 0.28 -8.40 14.88
C ALA A 79 -1.11 -8.95 14.51
N LYS A 80 -1.65 -8.58 13.34
CA LYS A 80 -2.93 -9.02 12.81
C LYS A 80 -2.82 -9.60 11.40
N TRP A 81 -1.64 -10.09 11.01
CA TRP A 81 -1.40 -10.55 9.64
C TRP A 81 -2.33 -11.69 9.23
N ASN A 82 -2.65 -12.60 10.15
CA ASN A 82 -3.61 -13.68 9.91
C ASN A 82 -5.03 -13.19 9.57
N SER A 83 -5.41 -11.97 10.00
CA SER A 83 -6.67 -11.34 9.60
C SER A 83 -6.56 -10.61 8.26
N LEU A 84 -5.34 -10.23 7.86
CA LEU A 84 -4.99 -9.67 6.55
C LEU A 84 -4.87 -10.73 5.46
N SER A 85 -4.51 -11.96 5.83
CA SER A 85 -4.22 -13.04 4.88
C SER A 85 -5.36 -13.27 3.88
N GLY A 86 -6.63 -13.13 4.28
CA GLY A 86 -7.77 -13.22 3.37
C GLY A 86 -7.73 -12.20 2.22
N TYR A 87 -7.18 -11.00 2.43
CA TYR A 87 -6.98 -10.01 1.37
C TYR A 87 -5.75 -10.32 0.52
N ALA A 88 -4.64 -10.76 1.14
CA ALA A 88 -3.42 -11.15 0.43
C ALA A 88 -3.63 -12.39 -0.46
N ILE A 89 -4.39 -13.39 0.01
CA ILE A 89 -4.84 -14.56 -0.77
C ILE A 89 -5.60 -14.11 -2.02
N LYS A 90 -6.56 -13.20 -1.85
CA LYS A 90 -7.34 -12.66 -2.98
C LYS A 90 -6.47 -11.87 -3.96
N LEU A 91 -5.40 -11.23 -3.51
CA LEU A 91 -4.43 -10.59 -4.41
C LEU A 91 -3.61 -11.63 -5.18
N LYS A 92 -3.16 -12.69 -4.48
CA LYS A 92 -2.39 -13.80 -5.06
C LYS A 92 -3.13 -14.49 -6.20
N GLU A 93 -4.45 -14.61 -6.14
CA GLU A 93 -5.30 -15.13 -7.23
C GLU A 93 -5.13 -14.37 -8.57
N LEU A 94 -4.68 -13.11 -8.54
CA LEU A 94 -4.49 -12.28 -9.73
C LEU A 94 -3.03 -12.24 -10.21
N SER A 95 -2.14 -12.96 -9.53
CA SER A 95 -0.73 -13.09 -9.88
C SER A 95 -0.55 -13.94 -11.14
N PRO A 96 0.44 -13.64 -12.01
CA PRO A 96 1.41 -12.54 -11.94
C PRO A 96 0.95 -11.25 -12.62
N ILE A 97 1.54 -10.12 -12.25
CA ILE A 97 1.34 -8.83 -12.93
C ILE A 97 2.58 -8.51 -13.78
N GLN A 98 2.37 -8.15 -15.04
CA GLN A 98 3.45 -7.62 -15.88
C GLN A 98 3.75 -6.17 -15.51
N ASP A 99 5.02 -5.84 -15.41
CA ASP A 99 5.50 -4.47 -15.29
C ASP A 99 5.37 -3.76 -16.65
N MET A 100 4.47 -2.79 -16.69
CA MET A 100 4.08 -2.10 -17.91
C MET A 100 4.94 -0.86 -18.19
N ARG A 101 6.01 -0.64 -17.41
CA ARG A 101 7.01 0.39 -17.71
C ARG A 101 7.69 0.10 -19.04
N PRO A 102 8.06 1.14 -19.82
CA PRO A 102 8.79 0.96 -21.07
C PRO A 102 10.00 0.05 -20.87
N ASN A 103 10.11 -0.98 -21.71
CA ASN A 103 11.23 -1.93 -21.75
C ASN A 103 11.43 -2.82 -20.51
N SER A 104 10.52 -2.83 -19.53
CA SER A 104 10.67 -3.72 -18.37
C SER A 104 10.33 -5.17 -18.71
N GLY A 105 9.11 -5.43 -19.18
CA GLY A 105 8.61 -6.78 -19.48
C GLY A 105 8.61 -7.75 -18.29
N ARG A 106 9.06 -7.29 -17.11
CA ARG A 106 9.24 -8.09 -15.90
C ARG A 106 7.90 -8.56 -15.37
N MET A 107 7.82 -9.82 -14.95
CA MET A 107 6.66 -10.33 -14.23
C MET A 107 6.89 -10.24 -12.73
N VAL A 108 5.92 -9.69 -11.99
CA VAL A 108 5.90 -9.61 -10.53
C VAL A 108 4.95 -10.68 -10.01
N TYR A 109 5.49 -11.58 -9.18
CA TYR A 109 4.78 -12.72 -8.62
C TYR A 109 4.50 -12.50 -7.12
N LEU A 110 3.35 -12.99 -6.67
CA LEU A 110 2.99 -13.11 -5.26
C LEU A 110 2.82 -14.60 -4.98
N ASN A 111 3.93 -15.27 -4.65
CA ASN A 111 3.97 -16.71 -4.44
C ASN A 111 3.63 -17.08 -3.00
N ASP A 112 3.95 -16.20 -2.05
CA ASP A 112 3.63 -16.35 -0.63
C ASP A 112 2.85 -15.13 -0.15
N GLU A 113 1.55 -15.31 0.08
CA GLU A 113 0.66 -14.31 0.66
C GLU A 113 1.01 -13.95 2.11
N ASN A 114 1.85 -14.75 2.78
CA ASN A 114 2.34 -14.47 4.12
C ASN A 114 3.63 -13.64 4.10
N SER A 115 4.27 -13.48 2.93
CA SER A 115 5.39 -12.57 2.77
C SER A 115 4.88 -11.14 2.65
N LEU A 116 5.23 -10.32 3.64
CA LEU A 116 4.93 -8.89 3.65
C LEU A 116 5.55 -8.22 2.43
N GLU A 117 6.83 -8.51 2.15
CA GLU A 117 7.58 -7.93 1.04
C GLU A 117 6.94 -8.26 -0.30
N GLN A 118 6.63 -9.54 -0.57
CA GLN A 118 5.99 -9.92 -1.84
C GLN A 118 4.62 -9.25 -1.98
N THR A 119 3.84 -9.17 -0.90
CA THR A 119 2.50 -8.59 -0.95
C THR A 119 2.56 -7.09 -1.24
N PHE A 120 3.43 -6.34 -0.56
CA PHE A 120 3.59 -4.91 -0.80
C PHE A 120 4.26 -4.60 -2.15
N ASP A 121 5.22 -5.41 -2.61
CA ASP A 121 5.80 -5.27 -3.95
C ASP A 121 4.76 -5.52 -5.05
N PHE A 122 3.86 -6.49 -4.84
CA PHE A 122 2.76 -6.76 -5.78
C PHE A 122 1.77 -5.58 -5.83
N VAL A 123 1.42 -5.01 -4.69
CA VAL A 123 0.58 -3.80 -4.58
C VAL A 123 1.27 -2.58 -5.20
N TYR A 124 2.58 -2.42 -4.98
CA TYR A 124 3.38 -1.39 -5.63
C TYR A 124 3.34 -1.52 -7.15
N GLN A 125 3.41 -2.73 -7.70
CA GLN A 125 3.30 -2.93 -9.15
C GLN A 125 1.90 -2.58 -9.69
N ILE A 126 0.82 -2.85 -8.93
CA ILE A 126 -0.53 -2.37 -9.28
C ILE A 126 -0.52 -0.85 -9.41
N ARG A 127 0.09 -0.15 -8.44
CA ARG A 127 0.25 1.30 -8.46
C ARG A 127 1.04 1.77 -9.67
N CYS A 128 2.21 1.20 -9.94
CA CYS A 128 3.03 1.60 -11.08
C CYS A 128 2.26 1.48 -12.39
N ASN A 129 1.57 0.37 -12.61
CA ASN A 129 0.78 0.17 -13.82
C ASN A 129 -0.39 1.17 -13.91
N LEU A 130 -1.01 1.54 -12.78
CA LEU A 130 -2.07 2.55 -12.74
C LEU A 130 -1.55 3.92 -13.20
N PHE A 131 -0.45 4.41 -12.61
CA PHE A 131 0.09 5.74 -12.92
C PHE A 131 0.80 5.83 -14.27
N HIS A 132 1.28 4.71 -14.82
CA HIS A 132 1.80 4.65 -16.18
C HIS A 132 0.71 4.48 -17.26
N GLY A 133 -0.57 4.57 -16.89
CA GLY A 133 -1.70 4.50 -17.83
C GLY A 133 -1.95 3.12 -18.41
N ALA A 134 -1.36 2.08 -17.82
CA ALA A 134 -1.44 0.71 -18.31
C ALA A 134 -2.56 -0.11 -17.67
N LYS A 135 -3.44 0.55 -16.91
CA LYS A 135 -4.64 -0.03 -16.32
C LYS A 135 -5.87 0.58 -16.98
N ASP A 136 -6.76 -0.28 -17.48
CA ASP A 136 -8.02 0.15 -18.09
C ASP A 136 -9.19 -0.16 -17.15
N ILE A 137 -10.00 0.86 -16.84
CA ILE A 137 -11.21 0.72 -16.03
C ILE A 137 -12.24 -0.25 -16.63
N LYS A 138 -12.21 -0.45 -17.95
CA LYS A 138 -13.08 -1.39 -18.66
C LYS A 138 -12.53 -2.82 -18.64
N ASN A 139 -11.25 -3.00 -18.32
CA ASN A 139 -10.66 -4.31 -18.19
C ASN A 139 -11.01 -4.90 -16.83
N ALA A 140 -11.75 -6.02 -16.83
CA ALA A 140 -12.22 -6.65 -15.60
C ALA A 140 -11.08 -7.05 -14.66
N ARG A 141 -9.94 -7.53 -15.19
CA ARG A 141 -8.78 -7.92 -14.39
C ARG A 141 -8.12 -6.71 -13.74
N ASP A 142 -8.01 -5.60 -14.46
CA ASP A 142 -7.44 -4.36 -13.92
C ASP A 142 -8.32 -3.76 -12.83
N ALA A 143 -9.64 -3.72 -13.04
CA ALA A 143 -10.60 -3.33 -12.02
C ALA A 143 -10.49 -4.21 -10.75
N ASP A 144 -10.34 -5.52 -10.93
CA ASP A 144 -10.15 -6.46 -9.83
C ASP A 144 -8.83 -6.25 -9.09
N LEU A 145 -7.72 -6.03 -9.81
CA LEU A 145 -6.42 -5.71 -9.22
C LEU A 145 -6.50 -4.45 -8.36
N VAL A 146 -7.03 -3.37 -8.92
CA VAL A 146 -7.17 -2.08 -8.22
C VAL A 146 -8.11 -2.22 -7.01
N SER A 147 -9.26 -2.89 -7.16
CA SER A 147 -10.21 -3.09 -6.05
C SER A 147 -9.66 -3.94 -4.91
N ARG A 148 -8.98 -5.06 -5.23
CA ARG A 148 -8.40 -5.92 -4.21
C ARG A 148 -7.19 -5.26 -3.54
N GLY A 149 -6.39 -4.52 -4.31
CA GLY A 149 -5.28 -3.71 -3.78
C GLY A 149 -5.78 -2.62 -2.83
N ALA A 150 -6.90 -1.97 -3.17
CA ALA A 150 -7.50 -0.92 -2.35
C ALA A 150 -7.95 -1.49 -1.00
N LYS A 151 -8.68 -2.62 -1.04
CA LYS A 151 -9.15 -3.31 0.17
C LYS A 151 -8.01 -3.77 1.07
N PHE A 152 -6.94 -4.31 0.49
CA PHE A 152 -5.74 -4.70 1.25
C PHE A 152 -5.11 -3.49 1.94
N LEU A 153 -4.79 -2.42 1.20
CA LEU A 153 -4.16 -1.24 1.77
C LEU A 153 -5.06 -0.52 2.79
N ARG A 154 -6.36 -0.40 2.50
CA ARG A 154 -7.34 0.19 3.41
C ARG A 154 -7.36 -0.58 4.74
N PHE A 155 -7.37 -1.91 4.70
CA PHE A 155 -7.29 -2.70 5.92
C PHE A 155 -5.98 -2.45 6.69
N CYS A 156 -4.83 -2.40 6.01
CA CYS A 156 -3.56 -2.07 6.65
C CYS A 156 -3.60 -0.70 7.34
N ILE A 157 -4.16 0.30 6.67
CA ILE A 157 -4.31 1.67 7.21
C ILE A 157 -5.29 1.69 8.37
N ASP A 158 -6.44 1.02 8.27
CA ASP A 158 -7.40 0.89 9.36
C ASP A 158 -6.74 0.30 10.62
N ARG A 159 -5.89 -0.72 10.45
CA ARG A 159 -5.16 -1.33 11.58
C ARG A 159 -4.08 -0.44 12.17
N TRP A 160 -3.48 0.41 11.36
CA TRP A 160 -2.53 1.38 11.86
C TRP A 160 -3.22 2.51 12.63
N MET A 161 -4.37 2.99 12.12
CA MET A 161 -5.08 4.16 12.64
C MET A 161 -6.02 3.84 13.81
N TYR A 162 -6.64 2.66 13.84
CA TYR A 162 -7.47 2.24 14.98
C TYR A 162 -6.62 1.62 16.09
N ARG A 163 -6.86 2.07 17.32
CA ARG A 163 -6.28 1.52 18.55
C ARG A 163 -7.08 0.31 19.05
#